data_AF-A0A645GM51-F1
#
_entry.id   AF-A0A645GM51-F1
#
_cell.length_a   1.000
_cell.length_b   1.000
_cell.length_c   1.000
_cell.angle_alpha   90.00
_cell.angle_beta   90.00
_cell.angle_gamma   90.00
#
_symmetry.space_group_name_H-M   'P 1'
#
loop_
_entity.id
_entity.type
_entity.pdbx_description
1 polymer ?
#
loop_
_entity_poly.entity_id
_entity_poly.type
_entity_poly.pdbx_seq_one_letter_code
_entity_poly.pdbx_strand_id
1 'polypeptide(L)'
;MYTSRIQELEEADGAYSTVKAAADYAEHLHGVRTDVMEELTYEARKRVHNLKYYTWVEQQGKTVEEINAQWYDEHYWTDMHAQVTEIDALIDEFNDATGLLKKL
;
A
#
# COMPACT_ATOMS: atom_id res chain seq x y z
N MET A 1 8.59 13.83 1.01
CA MET A 1 10.04 13.81 0.76
C MET A 1 10.76 14.45 1.93
N TYR A 2 12.00 14.06 2.22
CA TYR A 2 12.84 14.82 3.15
C TYR A 2 13.06 16.24 2.61
N THR A 3 13.01 17.26 3.48
CA THR A 3 13.14 18.67 3.08
C THR A 3 14.46 18.98 2.36
N SER A 4 15.54 18.28 2.73
CA SER A 4 16.83 18.37 2.05
C SER A 4 16.75 18.02 0.56
N ARG A 5 15.91 17.03 0.21
CA ARG A 5 15.75 16.61 -1.18
C ARG A 5 15.03 17.65 -2.03
N ILE A 6 14.14 18.44 -1.42
CA ILE A 6 13.45 19.54 -2.11
C ILE A 6 14.46 20.63 -2.47
N GLN A 7 15.35 20.99 -1.55
CA GLN A 7 16.41 21.98 -1.79
C GLN A 7 17.36 21.53 -2.89
N GLU A 8 17.84 20.28 -2.84
CA GLU A 8 18.71 19.72 -3.88
C GLU A 8 18.07 19.77 -5.28
N LEU A 9 16.78 19.44 -5.37
CA LEU A 9 16.05 19.48 -6.64
C LEU A 9 15.81 20.91 -7.12
N GLU A 10 15.56 21.84 -6.21
CA GLU A 10 15.42 23.26 -6.54
C GLU A 10 16.77 23.86 -7.01
N GLU A 11 17.91 23.44 -6.44
CA GLU A 11 19.24 23.85 -6.91
C GLU A 11 19.57 23.29 -8.30
N ALA A 12 19.24 22.02 -8.55
CA ALA A 12 19.55 21.35 -9.82
C ALA A 12 18.62 21.77 -10.96
N ASP A 13 17.31 21.81 -10.68
CA ASP A 13 16.29 21.97 -11.71
C ASP A 13 15.63 23.37 -11.68
N GLY A 14 15.91 24.17 -10.66
CA GLY A 14 15.27 25.45 -10.40
C GLY A 14 13.93 25.31 -9.67
N ALA A 15 13.41 26.43 -9.16
CA ALA A 15 12.16 26.49 -8.39
C ALA A 15 10.99 25.74 -9.06
N TYR A 16 10.18 25.09 -8.23
CA TYR A 16 8.99 24.38 -8.69
C TYR A 16 7.86 25.37 -9.01
N SER A 17 7.57 25.56 -10.29
CA SER A 17 6.56 26.52 -10.76
C SER A 17 5.23 25.85 -11.08
N THR A 18 4.18 26.65 -11.20
CA THR A 18 2.86 26.16 -11.66
C THR A 18 2.90 25.54 -13.05
N VAL A 19 3.80 25.99 -13.92
CA VAL A 19 4.00 25.43 -15.25
C VAL A 19 4.64 24.04 -15.16
N LYS A 20 5.66 23.85 -14.29
CA LYS A 20 6.23 22.52 -14.03
C LYS A 20 5.19 21.58 -13.43
N ALA A 21 4.40 22.06 -12.47
CA ALA A 21 3.31 21.28 -11.89
C ALA A 21 2.28 20.83 -12.93
N ALA A 22 1.92 21.70 -13.88
CA ALA A 22 1.02 21.34 -14.96
C ALA A 22 1.61 20.29 -15.92
N ALA A 23 2.92 20.38 -16.21
CA ALA A 23 3.63 19.41 -17.02
C ALA A 23 3.69 18.03 -16.34
N ASP A 24 4.12 17.98 -15.07
CA ASP A 24 4.20 16.73 -14.30
C ASP A 24 2.82 16.08 -14.14
N TYR A 25 1.78 16.89 -13.92
CA TYR A 25 0.41 16.39 -13.82
C TYR A 25 -0.05 15.74 -15.12
N ALA A 26 0.23 16.37 -16.26
CA ALA A 26 -0.14 15.84 -17.57
C ALA A 26 0.66 14.56 -17.91
N GLU A 27 1.97 14.56 -17.64
CA GLU A 27 2.87 13.47 -18.03
C GLU A 27 2.82 12.29 -17.07
N HIS A 28 2.97 12.53 -15.77
CA HIS A 28 3.17 11.45 -14.78
C HIS A 28 1.89 11.00 -14.09
N LEU A 29 0.87 11.87 -13.97
CA LEU A 29 -0.41 11.51 -13.38
C LEU A 29 -1.44 11.10 -14.44
N HIS A 30 -1.68 11.95 -15.44
CA HIS A 30 -2.64 11.66 -16.52
C HIS A 30 -2.06 10.82 -17.64
N GLY A 31 -0.74 10.83 -17.83
CA GLY A 31 -0.06 10.01 -18.83
C GLY A 31 0.14 8.57 -18.41
N VAL A 32 -0.34 8.14 -17.23
CA VAL A 32 -0.30 6.73 -16.82
C VAL A 32 -1.18 5.90 -17.75
N ARG A 33 -0.56 4.95 -18.44
CA ARG A 33 -1.23 4.04 -19.37
C ARG A 33 -1.29 2.63 -18.80
N THR A 34 -2.12 1.80 -19.41
CA THR A 34 -2.37 0.41 -19.01
C THR A 34 -1.72 -0.60 -19.96
N ASP A 35 -0.85 -0.15 -20.87
CA ASP A 35 -0.14 -0.99 -21.85
C ASP A 35 0.83 -2.00 -21.22
N VAL A 36 1.29 -1.73 -20.00
CA VAL A 36 2.09 -2.64 -19.18
C VAL A 36 1.27 -3.37 -18.09
N MET A 37 -0.06 -3.22 -18.08
CA MET A 37 -0.94 -3.90 -17.13
C MET A 37 -1.53 -5.16 -17.74
N GLU A 38 -1.65 -6.23 -16.94
CA GLU A 38 -2.36 -7.45 -17.29
C GLU A 38 -3.73 -7.44 -16.58
N GLU A 39 -4.82 -7.47 -17.35
CA GLU A 39 -6.14 -7.75 -16.78
C GLU A 39 -6.20 -9.24 -16.41
N LEU A 40 -6.37 -9.53 -15.11
CA LEU A 40 -6.25 -10.89 -14.62
C LEU A 40 -7.54 -11.67 -14.84
N THR A 41 -7.44 -12.72 -15.65
CA THR A 41 -8.46 -13.78 -15.70
C THR A 41 -8.54 -14.52 -14.36
N TYR A 42 -9.57 -15.35 -14.17
CA TYR A 42 -9.70 -16.19 -12.98
C TYR A 42 -8.44 -17.04 -12.73
N GLU A 43 -7.92 -17.69 -13.76
CA GLU A 43 -6.70 -18.52 -13.65
C GLU A 43 -5.46 -17.68 -13.35
N ALA A 44 -5.35 -16.48 -13.92
CA ALA A 44 -4.25 -15.56 -13.63
C ALA A 44 -4.30 -15.07 -12.17
N ARG A 45 -5.49 -14.72 -11.65
CA ARG A 45 -5.68 -14.41 -10.24
C ARG A 45 -5.29 -15.59 -9.34
N LYS A 46 -5.66 -16.82 -9.72
CA LYS A 46 -5.35 -18.03 -8.95
C LYS A 46 -3.85 -18.33 -8.95
N ARG A 47 -3.19 -18.11 -10.08
CA ARG A 47 -1.72 -18.18 -10.19
C ARG A 47 -1.06 -17.21 -9.19
N VAL A 48 -1.48 -15.94 -9.17
CA VAL A 48 -0.96 -14.93 -8.23
C VAL A 48 -1.25 -15.31 -6.78
N HIS A 49 -2.45 -15.82 -6.48
CA HIS A 49 -2.81 -16.30 -5.16
C HIS A 49 -1.85 -17.39 -4.66
N ASN A 50 -1.52 -18.36 -5.52
CA ASN A 50 -0.62 -19.45 -5.18
C ASN A 50 0.83 -18.99 -4.93
N LEU A 51 1.25 -17.82 -5.42
CA LEU A 51 2.58 -17.27 -5.13
C LEU A 51 2.78 -16.94 -3.65
N LYS A 52 1.70 -16.77 -2.88
CA LYS A 52 1.77 -16.54 -1.42
C LYS A 52 2.34 -17.74 -0.68
N TYR A 53 2.25 -18.94 -1.23
CA TYR A 53 2.71 -20.16 -0.54
C TYR A 53 4.16 -20.04 -0.07
N TYR A 54 5.07 -19.67 -0.96
CA TYR A 54 6.50 -19.58 -0.63
C TYR A 54 6.78 -18.60 0.51
N THR A 55 6.24 -17.38 0.41
CA THR A 55 6.56 -16.34 1.39
C THR A 55 5.76 -16.48 2.68
N TRP A 56 4.49 -16.86 2.61
CA TRP A 56 3.61 -16.84 3.79
C TRP A 56 3.67 -18.16 4.54
N VAL A 57 3.62 -19.28 3.82
CA VAL A 57 3.65 -20.61 4.45
C VAL A 57 5.07 -20.95 4.86
N GLU A 58 6.02 -20.95 3.92
CA GLU A 58 7.37 -21.43 4.22
C GLU A 58 8.20 -20.44 5.05
N GLN A 59 8.09 -19.13 4.81
CA GLN A 59 8.92 -18.14 5.51
C GLN A 59 8.25 -17.52 6.75
N GLN A 60 6.94 -17.28 6.71
CA GLN A 60 6.20 -16.61 7.79
C GLN A 60 5.38 -17.57 8.67
N GLY A 61 5.37 -18.87 8.35
CA GLY A 61 4.72 -19.90 9.15
C GLY A 61 3.19 -19.88 9.12
N LYS A 62 2.58 -19.30 8.10
CA LYS A 62 1.13 -19.38 7.86
C LYS A 62 0.73 -20.79 7.44
N THR A 63 -0.51 -21.14 7.67
CA THR A 63 -1.06 -22.43 7.24
C THR A 63 -1.59 -22.36 5.81
N VAL A 64 -1.62 -23.51 5.13
CA VAL A 64 -2.19 -23.61 3.77
C VAL A 64 -3.70 -23.35 3.80
N GLU A 65 -4.35 -23.74 4.90
CA GLU A 65 -5.76 -23.52 5.18
C GLU A 65 -6.10 -22.02 5.24
N GLU A 66 -5.29 -21.23 5.96
CA GLU A 66 -5.44 -19.76 6.01
C GLU A 66 -5.28 -19.11 4.64
N ILE A 67 -4.35 -19.60 3.81
CA ILE A 67 -4.19 -19.11 2.44
C ILE A 67 -5.42 -19.47 1.61
N ASN A 68 -5.89 -20.72 1.66
CA ASN A 68 -7.08 -21.12 0.93
C ASN A 68 -8.34 -20.35 1.36
N ALA A 69 -8.48 -20.03 2.65
CA ALA A 69 -9.58 -19.22 3.16
C ALA A 69 -9.64 -17.85 2.46
N GLN A 70 -8.50 -17.19 2.21
CA GLN A 70 -8.46 -15.93 1.45
C GLN A 70 -9.06 -16.02 0.03
N TRP A 71 -9.16 -17.22 -0.54
CA TRP A 71 -9.73 -17.46 -1.87
C TRP A 71 -11.17 -17.95 -1.85
N TYR A 72 -11.50 -18.87 -0.94
CA TYR A 72 -12.79 -19.57 -0.92
C TYR A 72 -13.78 -19.02 0.09
N ASP A 73 -13.32 -18.34 1.14
CA ASP A 73 -14.19 -17.72 2.14
C ASP A 73 -14.50 -16.28 1.73
N GLU A 74 -15.76 -16.02 1.42
CA GLU A 74 -16.28 -14.71 1.01
C GLU A 74 -16.24 -13.67 2.14
N HIS A 75 -16.24 -14.12 3.39
CA HIS A 75 -16.20 -13.27 4.57
C HIS A 75 -14.78 -12.92 5.00
N TYR A 76 -13.77 -13.70 4.59
CA TYR A 76 -12.38 -13.55 5.05
C TYR A 76 -11.90 -12.09 5.02
N TRP A 77 -12.05 -11.43 3.88
CA TRP A 77 -11.61 -10.04 3.71
C TRP A 77 -12.55 -9.05 4.37
N THR A 78 -13.87 -9.28 4.30
CA THR A 78 -14.88 -8.38 4.88
C THR A 78 -14.75 -8.30 6.40
N ASP A 79 -14.60 -9.45 7.06
CA ASP A 79 -14.45 -9.55 8.52
C ASP A 79 -13.10 -8.99 8.97
N MET A 80 -12.05 -9.16 8.17
CA MET A 80 -10.76 -8.51 8.42
C MET A 80 -10.89 -6.99 8.36
N HIS A 81 -11.60 -6.45 7.36
CA HIS A 81 -11.83 -5.00 7.25
C HIS A 81 -12.77 -4.45 8.31
N ALA A 82 -13.65 -5.27 8.89
CA ALA A 82 -14.53 -4.84 9.98
C ALA A 82 -13.77 -4.51 11.28
N GLN A 83 -12.51 -4.95 11.42
CA GLN A 83 -11.68 -4.71 12.60
C GLN A 83 -11.05 -3.30 12.65
N VAL A 84 -11.24 -2.46 11.62
CA VAL A 84 -10.63 -1.12 11.55
C VAL A 84 -10.90 -0.29 12.81
N THR A 85 -12.13 -0.26 13.31
CA THR A 85 -12.49 0.51 14.51
C THR A 85 -11.76 0.03 15.77
N GLU A 86 -11.55 -1.28 15.91
CA GLU A 86 -10.81 -1.86 17.04
C GLU A 86 -9.32 -1.54 16.94
N ILE A 87 -8.76 -1.64 15.73
CA ILE A 87 -7.38 -1.27 15.45
C ILE A 87 -7.14 0.21 15.74
N ASP A 88 -8.05 1.10 15.35
CA ASP A 88 -7.96 2.53 15.64
C ASP A 88 -7.91 2.79 17.16
N ALA A 89 -8.77 2.11 17.93
CA ALA A 89 -8.75 2.21 19.39
C ALA A 89 -7.42 1.73 20.00
N LEU A 90 -6.84 0.65 19.49
CA LEU A 90 -5.53 0.14 19.92
C LEU A 90 -4.39 1.11 19.55
N ILE A 91 -4.49 1.79 18.41
CA ILE A 91 -3.52 2.81 17.99
C ILE A 91 -3.58 4.01 18.95
N ASP A 92 -4.77 4.46 19.33
CA ASP A 92 -4.94 5.56 20.29
C ASP A 92 -4.34 5.20 21.66
N GLU A 93 -4.63 4.00 22.17
CA GLU A 93 -4.06 3.51 23.44
C GLU A 93 -2.51 3.45 23.38
N PHE A 94 -1.96 2.94 22.28
CA PHE A 94 -0.52 2.89 22.07
C PHE A 94 0.11 4.28 22.02
N ASN A 95 -0.52 5.23 21.33
CA ASN A 95 -0.03 6.61 21.22
C ASN A 95 -0.06 7.33 22.58
N ASP A 96 -1.09 7.09 23.37
CA ASP A 96 -1.19 7.61 24.74
C ASP A 96 -0.12 7.02 25.65
N ALA A 97 0.15 5.72 25.55
CA ALA A 97 1.17 5.03 26.34
C ALA A 97 2.60 5.49 26.00
N THR A 98 2.88 5.76 24.72
CA THR A 98 4.18 6.26 24.27
C THR A 98 4.37 7.76 24.53
N GLY A 99 3.28 8.50 24.76
CA GLY A 99 3.29 9.95 24.94
C GLY A 99 3.78 10.72 23.70
N LEU A 100 3.79 10.05 22.54
CA LEU A 100 4.33 10.59 21.29
C LEU A 100 3.57 11.83 20.84
N LEU A 101 2.24 11.80 20.98
CA LEU A 101 1.35 12.90 20.63
C LEU A 101 1.39 14.08 21.62
N LYS A 102 1.91 13.88 22.84
CA LYS A 102 2.07 14.98 23.83
C LYS A 102 3.33 15.82 23.58
N LYS A 103 4.20 15.37 22.67
CA LYS A 103 5.47 16.02 22.32
C LYS A 103 5.45 16.67 20.93
N LEU A 104 4.34 16.56 20.20
CA LEU A 104 4.04 17.27 18.95
C LEU A 104 3.43 18.63 19.25
#